data_AF-A0A4T0WZN7-F1
#
_entry.id   AF-A0A4T0WZN7-F1
#
_cell.length_a   1.000
_cell.length_b   1.000
_cell.length_c   1.000
_cell.angle_alpha   90.00
_cell.angle_beta   90.00
_cell.angle_gamma   90.00
#
_symmetry.space_group_name_H-M   'P 1'
#
loop_
_entity.id
_entity.type
_entity.pdbx_description
1 polymer ?
#
loop_
_entity_poly.entity_id
_entity_poly.type
_entity_poly.pdbx_seq_one_letter_code
_entity_poly.pdbx_strand_id
1 'polypeptide(L)'
;MSEYKQAISLVDFQLAIKDSSDEQLHSILQKLQTSISRLEESNQLMEKLMNKEQREKVVSGSEDDEDEFNPITDEDIKIYTESIRENKFVIQNQKDRCKIIEEELNVRNLPVTKSFNDIKKSAFVDYPSFDTGIPISTDNDV
;
A
#
# COMPACT_ATOMS: atom_id res chain seq x y z
N MET A 1 5.08 -22.40 -13.26
CA MET A 1 4.90 -22.95 -11.91
C MET A 1 4.79 -21.77 -10.97
N SER A 2 3.56 -21.42 -10.55
CA SER A 2 3.34 -20.36 -9.57
C SER A 2 3.86 -20.86 -8.24
N GLU A 3 5.00 -20.35 -7.83
CA GLU A 3 5.50 -20.47 -6.47
C GLU A 3 4.47 -19.73 -5.60
N TYR A 4 3.48 -20.48 -5.09
CA TYR A 4 2.56 -19.98 -4.09
C TYR A 4 3.43 -19.39 -2.98
N LYS A 5 3.52 -18.06 -2.92
CA LYS A 5 4.19 -17.35 -1.82
C LYS A 5 3.41 -17.70 -0.56
N GLN A 6 3.76 -18.81 0.06
CA GLN A 6 3.06 -19.33 1.22
C GLN A 6 3.06 -18.24 2.29
N ALA A 7 1.87 -17.97 2.82
CA ALA A 7 1.74 -17.13 3.98
C ALA A 7 2.63 -17.68 5.10
N ILE A 8 3.37 -16.79 5.76
CA ILE A 8 4.28 -17.19 6.84
C ILE A 8 3.43 -17.71 7.99
N SER A 9 3.85 -18.86 8.55
CA SER A 9 3.30 -19.43 9.78
C SER A 9 3.38 -18.39 10.90
N LEU A 10 2.22 -18.03 11.47
CA LEU A 10 2.14 -17.04 12.54
C LEU A 10 2.87 -17.51 13.80
N VAL A 11 2.89 -18.82 14.06
CA VAL A 11 3.55 -19.43 15.23
C VAL A 11 5.07 -19.29 15.11
N ASP A 12 5.62 -19.63 13.94
CA ASP A 12 7.07 -19.52 13.70
C ASP A 12 7.51 -18.06 13.70
N PHE A 13 6.66 -17.18 13.17
CA PHE A 13 6.89 -15.74 13.21
C PHE A 13 6.92 -15.21 14.64
N GLN A 14 5.98 -15.62 15.49
CA GLN A 14 5.94 -15.22 16.91
C GLN A 14 7.20 -15.69 17.66
N LEU A 15 7.68 -16.90 17.38
CA LEU A 15 8.91 -17.41 18.00
C LEU A 15 10.12 -16.57 17.56
N ALA A 16 10.24 -16.28 16.27
CA ALA A 16 11.37 -15.57 15.70
C ALA A 16 11.48 -14.11 16.20
N ILE A 17 10.36 -13.43 16.43
CA ILE A 17 10.39 -12.03 16.89
C ILE A 17 10.83 -11.87 18.35
N LYS A 18 10.73 -12.92 19.18
CA LYS A 18 11.16 -12.87 20.59
C LYS A 18 12.65 -12.58 20.73
N ASP A 19 13.46 -13.10 19.83
CA ASP A 19 14.90 -12.92 19.82
C ASP A 19 15.35 -11.68 19.02
N SER A 20 14.41 -10.94 18.41
CA SER A 20 14.70 -9.74 17.62
C SER A 20 14.91 -8.51 18.51
N SER A 21 15.76 -7.59 18.07
CA SER A 21 15.94 -6.30 18.76
C SER A 21 14.76 -5.38 18.54
N ASP A 22 14.61 -4.37 19.40
CA ASP A 22 13.51 -3.41 19.34
C ASP A 22 13.49 -2.63 18.02
N GLU A 23 14.68 -2.24 17.54
CA GLU A 23 14.87 -1.59 16.24
C GLU A 23 14.42 -2.50 15.08
N GLN A 24 14.70 -3.80 15.18
CA GLN A 24 14.26 -4.78 14.20
C GLN A 24 12.74 -4.94 14.23
N LEU A 25 12.11 -4.98 15.41
CA LEU A 25 10.65 -5.04 15.56
C LEU A 25 9.98 -3.84 14.89
N HIS A 26 10.45 -2.62 15.15
CA HIS A 26 9.94 -1.41 14.49
C HIS A 26 10.16 -1.44 12.98
N SER A 27 11.34 -1.87 12.52
CA SER A 27 11.65 -1.98 11.09
C SER A 27 10.73 -2.98 10.38
N ILE A 28 10.49 -4.14 10.99
CA ILE A 28 9.60 -5.18 10.44
C ILE A 28 8.16 -4.65 10.42
N LEU A 29 7.69 -4.01 11.49
CA LEU A 29 6.36 -3.42 11.55
C LEU A 29 6.13 -2.40 10.43
N GLN A 30 7.06 -1.47 10.22
CA GLN A 30 6.98 -0.48 9.13
C GLN A 30 6.96 -1.13 7.74
N LYS A 31 7.80 -2.15 7.53
CA LYS A 31 7.83 -2.89 6.25
C LYS A 31 6.50 -3.63 5.99
N LEU A 32 5.91 -4.25 7.01
CA LEU A 32 4.61 -4.90 6.90
C LEU A 32 3.51 -3.89 6.59
N GLN A 33 3.45 -2.75 7.28
CA GLN A 33 2.47 -1.70 7.02
C GLN A 33 2.60 -1.14 5.59
N THR A 34 3.84 -0.92 5.11
CA THR A 34 4.09 -0.48 3.73
C THR A 34 3.63 -1.51 2.72
N SER A 35 3.90 -2.79 2.97
CA SER A 35 3.46 -3.90 2.12
C SER A 35 1.93 -3.99 2.06
N ILE A 36 1.25 -3.88 3.20
CA ILE A 36 -0.23 -3.84 3.27
C ILE A 36 -0.77 -2.69 2.43
N SER A 37 -0.23 -1.47 2.59
CA SER A 37 -0.67 -0.29 1.82
C SER A 37 -0.55 -0.53 0.31
N ARG A 38 0.58 -1.08 -0.15
CA ARG A 38 0.80 -1.37 -1.57
C ARG A 38 -0.14 -2.43 -2.12
N LEU A 39 -0.43 -3.47 -1.34
CA LEU A 39 -1.40 -4.50 -1.73
C LEU A 39 -2.83 -3.94 -1.78
N GLU A 40 -3.19 -3.06 -0.85
CA GLU A 40 -4.49 -2.38 -0.84
C GLU A 40 -4.62 -1.42 -2.03
N GLU A 41 -3.59 -0.64 -2.35
CA GLU A 41 -3.53 0.22 -3.54
C GLU A 41 -3.64 -0.59 -4.84
N SER A 42 -2.94 -1.73 -4.92
CA SER A 42 -3.01 -2.64 -6.05
C SER A 42 -4.42 -3.23 -6.23
N ASN A 43 -5.07 -3.63 -5.14
CA ASN A 43 -6.45 -4.11 -5.17
C ASN A 43 -7.42 -3.02 -5.64
N GLN A 44 -7.27 -1.79 -5.14
CA GLN A 44 -8.09 -0.65 -5.59
C GLN A 44 -7.92 -0.36 -7.08
N LEU A 45 -6.70 -0.49 -7.61
CA LEU A 45 -6.44 -0.32 -9.04
C LEU A 45 -7.14 -1.41 -9.86
N MET A 46 -7.01 -2.68 -9.46
CA MET A 46 -7.66 -3.80 -10.14
C MET A 46 -9.20 -3.67 -10.12
N GLU A 47 -9.77 -3.27 -8.97
CA GLU A 47 -11.21 -2.99 -8.86
C GLU A 47 -11.65 -1.84 -9.79
N LYS A 48 -10.84 -0.79 -9.93
CA LYS A 48 -11.13 0.31 -10.86
C LYS A 48 -11.12 -0.14 -12.32
N LEU A 49 -10.14 -0.95 -12.72
CA LEU A 49 -10.05 -1.49 -14.07
C LEU A 49 -11.27 -2.37 -14.38
N MET A 50 -11.62 -3.29 -13.48
CA MET A 50 -12.84 -4.12 -13.64
C MET A 50 -14.13 -3.30 -13.76
N ASN A 51 -14.27 -2.22 -12.98
CA ASN A 51 -15.46 -1.38 -12.96
C ASN A 51 -15.57 -0.43 -14.17
N LYS A 52 -14.44 0.06 -14.70
CA LYS A 52 -14.40 0.88 -15.91
C LYS A 52 -14.94 0.08 -17.09
N GLU A 53 -14.51 -1.17 -17.21
CA GLU A 53 -14.96 -2.09 -18.25
C GLU A 53 -16.45 -2.44 -18.14
N GLN A 54 -16.96 -2.71 -16.92
CA GLN A 54 -18.41 -2.94 -16.74
C GLN A 54 -19.26 -1.75 -17.21
N ARG A 55 -18.73 -0.53 -17.14
CA ARG A 55 -19.43 0.66 -17.63
C ARG A 55 -19.34 0.79 -19.15
N GLU A 56 -18.19 0.48 -19.76
CA GLU A 56 -18.00 0.53 -21.21
C GLU A 56 -18.77 -0.60 -21.93
N LYS A 57 -18.85 -1.80 -21.34
CA LYS A 57 -19.66 -2.93 -21.85
C LYS A 57 -21.17 -2.63 -21.91
N VAL A 58 -21.66 -1.71 -21.06
CA VAL A 58 -23.08 -1.30 -21.02
C VAL A 58 -23.38 -0.17 -22.01
N VAL A 59 -22.36 0.58 -22.41
CA VAL A 59 -22.48 1.76 -23.30
C VAL A 59 -22.18 1.41 -24.78
N SER A 60 -21.56 0.25 -25.06
CA SER A 60 -21.32 -0.28 -26.41
C SER A 60 -22.59 -0.79 -27.11
N GLY A 61 -23.54 0.11 -27.32
CA GLY A 61 -24.61 0.02 -28.32
C GLY A 61 -24.43 1.06 -29.45
N SER A 62 -23.28 1.74 -29.50
CA SER A 62 -22.96 2.73 -30.54
C SER A 62 -21.69 2.30 -31.28
N GLU A 63 -21.90 2.00 -32.56
CA GLU A 63 -20.90 1.71 -33.58
C GLU A 63 -20.14 3.00 -33.93
N ASP A 64 -19.00 3.24 -33.31
CA ASP A 64 -17.85 4.00 -33.82
C ASP A 64 -16.93 4.27 -32.64
N ASP A 65 -15.80 3.58 -32.57
CA ASP A 65 -14.51 4.19 -32.22
C ASP A 65 -13.41 3.11 -32.31
N GLU A 66 -12.47 3.38 -33.21
CA GLU A 66 -11.28 2.61 -33.54
C GLU A 66 -10.19 2.77 -32.45
N ASP A 67 -10.48 2.43 -31.20
CA ASP A 67 -9.44 2.38 -30.17
C ASP A 67 -8.79 0.99 -30.10
N GLU A 68 -7.53 0.95 -30.51
CA GLU A 68 -6.57 -0.17 -30.53
C GLU A 68 -6.19 -0.68 -29.11
N PHE A 69 -7.12 -0.62 -28.16
CA PHE A 69 -7.03 -1.35 -26.90
C PHE A 69 -8.04 -2.49 -26.97
N ASN A 70 -7.52 -3.73 -27.06
CA ASN A 70 -8.38 -4.91 -26.94
C ASN A 70 -9.30 -4.73 -25.72
N PRO A 71 -10.62 -4.85 -25.87
CA PRO A 71 -11.53 -4.78 -24.73
C PRO A 71 -11.11 -5.85 -23.73
N ILE A 72 -10.94 -5.44 -22.47
CA ILE A 72 -10.54 -6.34 -21.38
C ILE A 72 -11.57 -7.48 -21.34
N THR A 73 -11.07 -8.70 -21.43
CA THR A 73 -11.90 -9.88 -21.63
C THR A 73 -12.51 -10.36 -20.32
N ASP A 74 -13.54 -11.21 -20.39
CA ASP A 74 -14.08 -11.89 -19.21
C ASP A 74 -13.02 -12.79 -18.53
N GLU A 75 -11.92 -13.12 -19.22
CA GLU A 75 -10.76 -13.81 -18.65
C GLU A 75 -9.93 -12.87 -17.77
N ASP A 76 -9.69 -11.63 -18.20
CA ASP A 76 -8.97 -10.62 -17.40
C ASP A 76 -9.73 -10.28 -16.11
N ILE A 77 -11.06 -10.17 -16.18
CA ILE A 77 -11.92 -9.97 -15.00
C ILE A 77 -11.74 -11.12 -13.99
N LYS A 78 -11.67 -12.37 -14.47
CA LYS A 78 -11.42 -13.53 -13.62
C LYS A 78 -10.03 -13.49 -13.00
N ILE A 79 -9.02 -13.13 -13.78
CA ILE A 79 -7.63 -13.00 -13.30
C ILE A 79 -7.54 -11.94 -12.19
N TYR A 80 -8.16 -10.76 -12.40
CA TYR A 80 -8.17 -9.70 -11.39
C TYR A 80 -8.94 -10.11 -10.14
N THR A 81 -10.07 -10.79 -10.29
CA THR A 81 -10.86 -11.29 -9.16
C THR A 81 -10.06 -12.27 -8.31
N GLU A 82 -9.36 -13.21 -8.95
CA GLU A 82 -8.53 -14.19 -8.24
C GLU A 82 -7.30 -13.52 -7.60
N SER A 83 -6.66 -12.59 -8.30
CA SER A 83 -5.52 -11.81 -7.78
C SER A 83 -5.92 -11.00 -6.54
N ILE A 84 -7.08 -10.34 -6.56
CA ILE A 84 -7.62 -9.60 -5.41
C ILE A 84 -7.89 -10.57 -4.25
N ARG A 85 -8.45 -11.76 -4.52
CA ARG A 85 -8.71 -12.76 -3.49
C ARG A 85 -7.41 -13.24 -2.83
N GLU A 86 -6.39 -13.56 -3.60
CA GLU A 86 -5.08 -13.97 -3.08
C GLU A 86 -4.44 -12.85 -2.25
N ASN A 87 -4.46 -11.62 -2.78
CA ASN A 87 -3.93 -10.46 -2.07
C ASN A 87 -4.64 -10.23 -0.74
N LYS A 88 -5.96 -10.46 -0.64
CA LYS A 88 -6.71 -10.35 0.63
C LYS A 88 -6.20 -11.34 1.68
N PHE A 89 -5.86 -12.57 1.28
CA PHE A 89 -5.28 -13.55 2.19
C PHE A 89 -3.90 -13.12 2.68
N VAL A 90 -3.06 -12.59 1.79
CA VAL A 90 -1.74 -12.05 2.14
C VAL A 90 -1.85 -10.85 3.08
N ILE A 91 -2.75 -9.90 2.78
CA ILE A 91 -3.02 -8.73 3.64
C ILE A 91 -3.44 -9.19 5.04
N GLN A 92 -4.33 -10.18 5.15
CA GLN A 92 -4.78 -10.68 6.44
C GLN A 92 -3.62 -11.27 7.24
N ASN A 93 -2.80 -12.12 6.63
CA ASN A 93 -1.62 -12.68 7.28
C ASN A 93 -0.64 -11.58 7.73
N GLN A 94 -0.41 -10.55 6.91
CA GLN A 94 0.44 -9.41 7.29
C GLN A 94 -0.16 -8.60 8.44
N LYS A 95 -1.47 -8.39 8.47
CA LYS A 95 -2.17 -7.71 9.59
C LYS A 95 -2.04 -8.48 10.89
N ASP A 96 -2.15 -9.81 10.85
CA ASP A 96 -1.97 -10.63 12.04
C ASP A 96 -0.52 -10.63 12.53
N ARG A 97 0.46 -10.58 11.62
CA ARG A 97 1.86 -10.37 11.97
C ARG A 97 2.12 -9.00 12.60
N CYS A 98 1.48 -7.93 12.14
CA CYS A 98 1.55 -6.62 12.79
C CYS A 98 1.06 -6.70 14.24
N LYS A 99 -0.08 -7.36 14.50
CA LYS A 99 -0.61 -7.55 15.86
C LYS A 99 0.39 -8.28 16.76
N ILE A 100 1.02 -9.34 16.27
CA ILE A 100 2.01 -10.10 17.04
C ILE A 100 3.22 -9.21 17.43
N ILE A 101 3.68 -8.35 16.51
CA ILE A 101 4.76 -7.38 16.83
C ILE A 101 4.26 -6.34 17.84
N GLU A 102 3.05 -5.82 17.70
CA GLU A 102 2.47 -4.84 18.63
C GLU A 102 2.32 -5.42 20.03
N GLU A 103 1.88 -6.68 20.16
CA GLU A 103 1.84 -7.42 21.42
C GLU A 103 3.23 -7.57 22.04
N GLU A 104 4.24 -7.94 21.24
CA GLU A 104 5.62 -8.07 21.72
C GLU A 104 6.20 -6.72 22.18
N LEU A 105 5.95 -5.63 21.43
CA LEU A 105 6.35 -4.28 21.84
C LEU A 105 5.68 -3.85 23.14
N ASN A 106 4.39 -4.19 23.32
CA ASN A 106 3.66 -3.92 24.56
C ASN A 106 4.26 -4.69 25.74
N VAL A 107 4.63 -5.97 25.56
CA VAL A 107 5.32 -6.77 26.59
C VAL A 107 6.65 -6.13 27.00
N ARG A 108 7.36 -5.51 26.06
CA ARG A 108 8.61 -4.78 26.30
C ARG A 108 8.42 -3.37 26.86
N ASN A 109 7.18 -2.90 27.05
CA ASN A 109 6.84 -1.52 27.41
C ASN A 109 7.39 -0.47 26.42
N LEU A 110 7.47 -0.82 25.14
CA LEU A 110 7.93 0.07 24.07
C LEU A 110 6.76 0.76 23.39
N PRO A 111 6.93 2.00 22.91
CA PRO A 111 5.88 2.71 22.20
C PRO A 111 5.64 2.07 20.84
N VAL A 112 4.41 1.65 20.56
CA VAL A 112 4.02 1.26 19.21
C VAL A 112 4.07 2.51 18.31
N THR A 113 5.06 2.57 17.41
CA THR A 113 5.16 3.63 16.42
C THR A 113 3.89 3.62 15.56
N LYS A 114 3.07 4.68 15.69
CA LYS A 114 1.82 4.83 14.94
C LYS A 114 2.06 4.72 13.43
N SER A 115 1.06 4.20 12.74
CA SER A 115 1.12 3.89 11.31
C SER A 115 1.55 5.11 10.47
N PHE A 116 2.25 4.87 9.36
CA PHE A 116 2.60 5.89 8.34
C PHE A 116 1.39 6.75 7.89
N ASN A 117 0.17 6.20 7.96
CA ASN A 117 -1.06 6.93 7.62
C ASN A 117 -1.45 7.99 8.66
N ASP A 118 -1.06 7.82 9.93
CA ASP A 118 -1.29 8.82 10.97
C ASP A 118 -0.31 10.00 10.84
N ILE A 119 0.92 9.74 10.39
CA ILE A 119 1.96 10.76 10.17
C ILE A 119 1.56 11.74 9.06
N LYS A 120 0.90 11.24 7.99
CA LYS A 120 0.40 12.10 6.90
C LYS A 120 -0.73 13.03 7.35
N LYS A 121 -1.55 12.65 8.35
CA LYS A 121 -2.59 13.52 8.90
C LYS A 121 -2.04 14.57 9.87
N SER A 122 -0.93 14.30 10.55
CA SER A 122 -0.31 15.25 11.49
C SER A 122 0.72 16.20 10.85
N ALA A 123 1.13 15.96 9.60
CA ALA A 123 2.11 16.81 8.90
C ALA A 123 1.49 18.04 8.19
N PHE A 124 0.18 18.26 8.34
CA PHE A 124 -0.51 19.47 7.87
C PHE A 124 -0.76 20.41 9.06
N VAL A 125 0.30 20.84 9.74
CA VAL A 125 0.23 21.93 10.71
C VAL A 125 1.27 22.97 10.33
N ASP A 126 0.76 24.15 9.96
CA ASP A 126 1.41 25.46 9.90
C ASP A 126 2.90 25.50 9.57
N TYR A 127 3.21 25.68 8.29
CA TYR A 127 4.40 26.46 7.93
C TYR A 127 3.97 27.94 7.86
N PRO A 128 4.56 28.84 8.68
CA PRO A 128 4.37 30.27 8.49
C PRO A 128 4.97 30.67 7.14
N SER A 129 4.17 31.36 6.33
CA SER A 129 4.58 31.94 5.06
C SER A 129 5.83 32.81 5.28
N PHE A 130 6.99 32.31 4.86
CA PHE A 130 8.25 33.02 4.97
C PHE A 130 8.29 34.04 3.81
N ASP A 131 7.82 35.25 4.10
CA ASP A 131 7.98 36.45 3.28
C ASP A 131 9.47 36.81 3.19
N THR A 132 10.17 36.27 2.19
CA THR A 132 11.52 36.73 1.85
C THR A 132 11.43 37.87 0.86
N GLY A 133 11.21 39.07 1.39
CA GLY A 133 11.60 40.33 0.74
C GLY A 133 13.12 40.42 0.58
N ILE A 134 13.68 39.68 -0.37
CA ILE A 134 15.08 39.81 -0.80
C ILE A 134 15.08 40.44 -2.20
N PRO A 135 15.61 41.66 -2.37
CA PRO A 135 15.72 42.28 -3.68
C PRO A 135 16.78 41.53 -4.52
N ILE A 136 16.37 41.07 -5.70
CA ILE A 136 17.28 40.58 -6.74
C ILE A 136 18.15 41.75 -7.18
N SER A 137 19.40 41.77 -6.73
CA SER A 137 20.47 42.61 -7.28
C SER A 137 21.19 41.80 -8.34
N THR A 138 20.83 42.02 -9.60
CA THR A 138 21.63 41.54 -10.75
C THR A 138 22.83 42.46 -10.90
N ASP A 139 24.02 41.98 -10.55
CA ASP A 139 25.26 42.54 -11.07
C ASP A 139 25.95 41.45 -11.89
N ASN A 140 26.00 41.69 -13.20
CA ASN A 140 26.68 40.85 -14.17
C ASN A 140 27.62 41.80 -14.91
N ASP A 141 28.80 42.01 -14.35
CA ASP A 141 29.88 42.78 -14.97
C ASP A 141 30.40 42.07 -16.22
N VAL A 142 30.50 42.83 -17.31
CA VAL A 142 31.18 42.49 -18.58
C VAL A 142 32.45 43.34 -18.67
#